data_AF-A0A9P0K4T7-F1
#
_entry.id   AF-A0A9P0K4T7-F1
#
_cell.length_a   1.000
_cell.length_b   1.000
_cell.length_c   1.000
_cell.angle_alpha   90.00
_cell.angle_beta   90.00
_cell.angle_gamma   90.00
#
_symmetry.space_group_name_H-M   'P 1'
#
loop_
_entity.id
_entity.type
_entity.pdbx_description
1 polymer ?
#
loop_
_entity_poly.entity_id
_entity_poly.type
_entity_poly.pdbx_seq_one_letter_code
_entity_poly.pdbx_strand_id
1 'polypeptide(L)' 'MKFHRIPTDPNMRKLWLHAIRRENFTPSTTTVICEKHFTPEDYEPISRKNLAIEGF' A
#
# COMPACT_ATOMS: atom_id res chain seq x y z
N MET A 1 9.36 -11.18 -4.63
CA MET A 1 9.53 -9.81 -5.13
C MET A 1 8.22 -9.29 -5.69
N LYS A 2 7.40 -8.68 -4.84
CA LYS A 2 6.15 -8.02 -5.22
C LYS A 2 6.39 -6.53 -5.50
N PHE A 3 5.66 -5.97 -6.45
CA PHE A 3 5.67 -4.56 -6.79
C PHE A 3 4.31 -3.94 -6.49
N HIS A 4 4.32 -2.82 -5.79
CA HIS A 4 3.13 -2.07 -5.42
C HIS A 4 3.07 -0.77 -6.22
N ARG A 5 1.95 -0.55 -6.89
CA ARG A 5 1.66 0.71 -7.57
C ARG A 5 1.21 1.73 -6.53
N ILE A 6 1.54 2.98 -6.79
CA ILE A 6 1.09 4.08 -5.94
C ILE A 6 -0.45 4.16 -6.03
N PRO A 7 -1.15 4.23 -4.89
CA PRO A 7 -2.60 4.25 -4.88
C PRO A 7 -3.16 5.53 -5.53
N THR A 8 -4.32 5.41 -6.16
CA THR A 8 -5.06 6.55 -6.73
C THR A 8 -5.71 7.41 -5.65
N ASP A 9 -6.01 6.81 -4.48
CA ASP A 9 -6.59 7.53 -3.35
C ASP A 9 -5.66 8.67 -2.91
N PRO A 10 -6.16 9.92 -2.85
CA PRO A 10 -5.32 11.07 -2.59
C PRO A 10 -4.74 11.09 -1.16
N ASN A 11 -5.41 10.48 -0.18
CA ASN A 11 -4.92 10.46 1.20
C ASN A 11 -3.78 9.45 1.34
N MET A 12 -3.97 8.23 0.85
CA MET A 12 -2.91 7.23 0.80
C MET A 12 -1.73 7.66 -0.06
N ARG A 13 -1.99 8.30 -1.21
CA ARG A 13 -0.94 8.85 -2.06
C ARG A 13 -0.09 9.89 -1.34
N LYS A 14 -0.69 10.78 -0.55
CA LYS A 14 0.06 11.76 0.27
C LYS A 14 0.97 11.06 1.28
N LEU A 15 0.47 10.03 1.98
CA LEU A 15 1.27 9.25 2.92
C LEU A 15 2.46 8.57 2.24
N TRP A 16 2.23 7.97 1.08
CA TRP A 16 3.28 7.34 0.29
C TRP A 16 4.33 8.35 -0.19
N LEU A 17 3.91 9.49 -0.74
CA LEU A 17 4.83 10.55 -1.17
C LEU A 17 5.65 11.10 0.01
N HIS A 18 5.02 11.27 1.17
CA HIS A 18 5.70 11.65 2.39
C HIS A 18 6.71 10.59 2.85
N ALA A 19 6.40 9.29 2.74
CA ALA A 19 7.32 8.21 3.10
C ALA A 19 8.51 8.08 2.14
N ILE A 20 8.29 8.31 0.83
CA ILE A 20 9.35 8.28 -0.19
C ILE A 20 10.36 9.43 0.00
N ARG A 21 9.93 10.55 0.61
CA ARG A 21 10.77 11.73 0.97
C ARG A 21 11.66 12.24 -0.17
N ARG A 22 11.15 12.19 -1.40
CA ARG A 22 11.91 12.61 -2.59
C ARG A 22 11.34 13.91 -3.11
N GLU A 23 12.15 14.96 -3.04
CA GLU A 23 11.78 16.28 -3.56
C GLU A 23 11.51 16.21 -5.06
N ASN A 24 10.48 16.92 -5.52
CA ASN A 24 10.04 16.98 -6.93
C ASN A 24 9.67 15.62 -7.54
N PHE A 25 9.24 14.66 -6.73
CA PHE A 25 8.80 13.36 -7.24
C PHE A 25 7.32 13.37 -7.64
N THR A 26 7.08 13.37 -8.95
CA THR A 26 5.74 13.16 -9.50
C THR A 26 5.57 11.69 -9.85
N PRO A 27 4.73 10.94 -9.11
CA PRO A 27 4.53 9.53 -9.41
C PRO A 27 3.76 9.38 -10.72
N SER A 28 4.32 8.60 -11.64
CA SER A 28 3.68 8.22 -12.90
C SER A 28 2.93 6.90 -12.75
N THR A 29 2.09 6.55 -13.72
CA THR A 29 1.36 5.26 -13.73
C THR A 29 2.27 4.03 -13.77
N THR A 30 3.51 4.22 -14.20
CA THR A 30 4.57 3.20 -14.23
C THR A 30 5.41 3.14 -12.96
N THR A 31 5.24 4.10 -12.04
CA THR A 31 5.97 4.14 -10.78
C THR A 31 5.50 3.01 -9.86
N VAL A 32 6.43 2.16 -9.47
CA VAL A 32 6.20 1.05 -8.55
C VAL A 32 7.25 1.04 -7.45
N ILE A 33 6.86 0.51 -6.29
CA ILE A 33 7.72 0.31 -5.13
C ILE A 33 7.77 -1.19 -4.85
N CYS A 34 8.96 -1.74 -4.63
CA CYS A 34 9.09 -3.16 -4.30
C CYS A 34 8.77 -3.42 -2.81
N GLU A 35 8.31 -4.63 -2.51
CA GLU A 35 7.87 -5.04 -1.16
C GLU A 35 8.91 -4.82 -0.05
N LYS A 36 10.20 -4.81 -0.37
CA LYS A 36 11.29 -4.54 0.60
C LYS A 36 11.21 -3.15 1.26
N HIS A 37 10.42 -2.24 0.68
CA HIS A 37 10.20 -0.89 1.24
C HIS A 37 8.99 -0.82 2.18
N PHE A 38 8.25 -1.91 2.33
CA PHE A 38 7.11 -2.02 3.23
C PHE A 38 7.47 -2.92 4.39
N THR A 39 7.04 -2.52 5.58
CA THR A 39 7.06 -3.38 6.74
C THR A 39 5.80 -4.25 6.75
N PRO A 40 5.80 -5.40 7.46
CA PRO A 40 4.59 -6.21 7.63
C PRO A 40 3.39 -5.43 8.19
N GLU A 41 3.66 -4.37 8.97
CA GLU A 41 2.66 -3.51 9.60
C GLU A 41 2.02 -2.52 8.61
N ASP A 42 2.69 -2.20 7.49
CA ASP A 42 2.15 -1.37 6.42
C ASP A 42 1.11 -2.11 5.57
N TYR A 43 1.03 -3.44 5.71
CA TYR A 43 0.02 -4.24 5.06
C TYR A 43 -1.23 -4.31 5.93
N GLU A 44 -2.37 -3.94 5.35
CA GLU A 44 -3.64 -4.21 6.00
C GLU A 44 -3.76 -5.73 6.21
N PRO A 45 -3.96 -6.19 7.46
CA PRO A 45 -4.21 -7.61 7.69
C PRO A 45 -5.42 -7.98 6.86
N ILE A 46 -5.36 -9.15 6.21
CA ILE A 46 -6.53 -9.73 5.55
C ILE A 46 -7.53 -10.04 6.66
N SER A 47 -8.29 -9.03 7.08
CA SER A 47 -9.40 -9.20 7.99
C SER A 47 -10.43 -9.94 7.16
N ARG A 48 -10.48 -11.27 7.32
CA ARG A 48 -11.59 -12.11 6.86
C ARG A 48 -12.83 -11.63 7.59
N LYS A 49 -13.44 -10.52 7.15
CA LYS A 49 -14.66 -10.03 7.77
C LYS A 49 -15.88 -10.89 7.46
N ASN A 50 -15.77 -12.02 6.74
CA ASN A 50 -16.92 -12.86 6.38
C ASN A 50 -16.63 -14.37 6.33
N LEU A 51 -15.91 -14.96 7.28
CA LEU A 51 -15.80 -16.44 7.38
C LEU A 51 -16.11 -16.97 8.79
N ALA A 52 -17.06 -16.33 9.48
CA ALA A 52 -17.58 -16.79 10.77
C ALA A 52 -19.12 -16.63 10.89
N ILE A 53 -19.81 -16.70 9.75
CA ILE A 53 -21.16 -17.27 9.66
C ILE A 53 -20.92 -18.59 8.90
N GLU A 54 -21.06 -19.80 9.42
CA GLU A 54 -21.88 -20.32 10.50
C GLU A 54 -21.04 -21.34 11.29
N GLY A 55 -21.19 -21.33 12.62
CA GLY A 55 -20.66 -22.35 13.50
C GLY A 55 -21.65 -23.50 13.68
N PHE A 56 -21.11 -24.62 14.15
CA PHE A 56 -21.77 -25.88 14.55
C PHE A 56 -22.35 -26.74 13.42
#